data_AF-A7HIB9-F1
#
_entry.id   AF-A7HIB9-F1
#
_cell.length_a   1.000
_cell.length_b   1.000
_cell.length_c   1.000
_cell.angle_alpha   90.00
_cell.angle_beta   90.00
_cell.angle_gamma   90.00
#
_symmetry.space_group_name_H-M   'P 1'
#
loop_
_entity.id
_entity.type
_entity.pdbx_description
1 polymer ?
#
loop_
_entity_poly.entity_id
_entity_poly.type
_entity_poly.pdbx_seq_one_letter_code
_entity_poly.pdbx_strand_id
1 'polypeptide(L)'
;MTIWIASDWHLSPESPAVHGRLARAFLARALEAGVQVILNGDVHDALFAGEARAEAAHPEVGEAMAALVRAGRLARTAGNHDPAAGPPQLVLTVPGAGRVLVTHGHLVDPIGRSPAGQLGDAISRRFGRLAAVRGAARAVEAAAWGLAGERMLAAFRRRCLALVAREGCDLGVFGHVHVAHLAAGDPYANAGGLSPAALSYLVLERGEARLATLRAEEGGDSHG
;
A
#
# COMPACT_ATOMS: atom_id res chain seq x y z
N MET A 1 20.69 7.88 -3.80
CA MET A 1 19.78 6.75 -4.02
C MET A 1 18.38 7.26 -3.80
N THR A 2 17.47 6.99 -4.75
CA THR A 2 16.09 7.46 -4.71
C THR A 2 15.18 6.24 -4.56
N ILE A 3 14.23 6.32 -3.64
CA ILE A 3 13.30 5.23 -3.31
C ILE A 3 11.88 5.75 -3.47
N TRP A 4 11.04 5.02 -4.20
CA TRP A 4 9.60 5.27 -4.29
C TRP A 4 8.84 4.19 -3.54
N ILE A 5 7.88 4.59 -2.71
CA ILE A 5 7.11 3.69 -1.87
C ILE A 5 5.63 3.90 -2.17
N ALA A 6 4.96 2.85 -2.65
CA ALA A 6 3.53 2.85 -2.97
C ALA A 6 2.83 1.69 -2.24
N SER A 7 1.53 1.80 -2.01
CA SER A 7 0.74 0.87 -1.19
C SER A 7 -0.71 0.83 -1.68
N ASP A 8 -1.50 -0.14 -1.21
CA ASP A 8 -2.97 -0.09 -1.27
C ASP A 8 -3.53 0.06 -2.71
N TRP A 9 -3.09 -0.79 -3.63
CA TRP A 9 -3.60 -0.81 -5.01
C TRP A 9 -4.83 -1.68 -5.16
N HIS A 10 -4.92 -2.75 -4.37
CA HIS A 10 -6.03 -3.70 -4.36
C HIS A 10 -6.39 -4.18 -5.77
N LEU A 11 -5.37 -4.56 -6.56
CA LEU A 11 -5.57 -5.06 -7.92
C LEU A 11 -6.26 -6.42 -7.91
N SER A 12 -7.32 -6.54 -8.70
CA SER A 12 -8.20 -7.70 -8.76
C SER A 12 -8.92 -7.74 -10.12
N PRO A 13 -9.53 -8.87 -10.51
CA PRO A 13 -10.32 -8.93 -11.75
C PRO A 13 -11.49 -7.93 -11.76
N GLU A 14 -11.96 -7.50 -10.60
CA GLU A 14 -13.03 -6.52 -10.44
C GLU A 14 -12.53 -5.07 -10.38
N SER A 15 -11.20 -4.84 -10.33
CA SER A 15 -10.62 -3.51 -10.26
C SER A 15 -10.79 -2.77 -11.59
N PRO A 16 -11.15 -1.48 -11.60
CA PRO A 16 -11.32 -0.72 -12.83
C PRO A 16 -10.03 -0.71 -13.67
N ALA A 17 -10.13 -0.77 -15.00
CA ALA A 17 -8.95 -0.78 -15.88
C ALA A 17 -7.99 0.40 -15.67
N VAL A 18 -8.48 1.55 -15.19
CA VAL A 18 -7.64 2.71 -14.86
C VAL A 18 -6.67 2.42 -13.71
N HIS A 19 -7.01 1.52 -12.78
CA HIS A 19 -6.12 1.09 -11.70
C HIS A 19 -4.89 0.37 -12.25
N GLY A 20 -5.10 -0.61 -13.14
CA GLY A 20 -4.00 -1.32 -13.82
C GLY A 20 -3.11 -0.37 -14.62
N ARG A 21 -3.70 0.58 -15.37
CA ARG A 21 -2.94 1.60 -16.12
C ARG A 21 -2.09 2.49 -15.22
N LEU A 22 -2.65 3.00 -14.12
CA LEU A 22 -1.92 3.84 -13.16
C LEU A 22 -0.77 3.07 -12.50
N ALA A 23 -1.02 1.84 -12.04
CA ALA A 23 0.01 0.98 -11.45
C ALA A 23 1.14 0.68 -12.44
N ARG A 24 0.80 0.31 -13.68
CA ARG A 24 1.77 0.09 -14.76
C ARG A 24 2.59 1.34 -15.04
N ALA A 25 1.94 2.50 -15.20
CA ALA A 25 2.61 3.76 -15.50
C ALA A 25 3.56 4.18 -14.37
N PHE A 26 3.18 3.98 -13.10
CA PHE A 26 4.07 4.19 -11.95
C PHE A 26 5.33 3.31 -12.04
N LEU A 27 5.16 2.00 -12.27
CA LEU A 27 6.28 1.05 -12.36
C LEU A 27 7.19 1.35 -13.57
N ALA A 28 6.60 1.70 -14.71
CA ALA A 28 7.36 2.08 -15.90
C ALA A 28 8.20 3.34 -15.66
N ARG A 29 7.61 4.40 -15.07
CA ARG A 29 8.34 5.62 -14.69
C ARG A 29 9.46 5.33 -13.70
N ALA A 30 9.23 4.42 -12.75
CA ALA A 30 10.25 4.04 -11.78
C ALA A 30 11.43 3.29 -12.43
N LEU A 31 11.13 2.40 -13.37
CA LEU A 31 12.13 1.67 -14.13
C LEU A 31 12.97 2.62 -15.00
N GLU A 32 12.33 3.52 -15.72
CA GLU A 32 12.98 4.54 -16.56
C GLU A 32 13.86 5.48 -15.71
N ALA A 33 13.34 5.97 -14.59
CA ALA A 33 14.08 6.83 -13.68
C ALA A 33 15.23 6.11 -12.95
N GLY A 34 15.31 4.77 -13.07
CA GLY A 34 16.31 3.99 -12.37
C GLY A 34 16.25 4.22 -10.86
N VAL A 35 15.07 4.17 -10.27
CA VAL A 35 14.87 4.25 -8.81
C VAL A 35 14.62 2.88 -8.20
N GLN A 36 14.72 2.75 -6.88
CA GLN A 36 14.21 1.57 -6.17
C GLN A 36 12.73 1.78 -5.86
N VAL A 37 11.93 0.72 -6.02
CA VAL A 37 10.52 0.67 -5.67
C VAL A 37 10.31 -0.25 -4.48
N ILE A 38 9.50 0.18 -3.54
CA ILE A 38 8.96 -0.65 -2.46
C ILE A 38 7.45 -0.63 -2.55
N LEU A 39 6.86 -1.81 -2.72
CA LEU A 39 5.41 -1.96 -2.67
C LEU A 39 5.01 -2.41 -1.26
N ASN A 40 4.41 -1.49 -0.51
CA ASN A 40 4.16 -1.58 0.93
C ASN A 40 2.86 -2.33 1.28
N GLY A 41 2.67 -3.53 0.72
CA GLY A 41 1.48 -4.35 0.94
C GLY A 41 0.24 -3.88 0.16
N ASP A 42 -0.73 -4.79 0.10
CA ASP A 42 -2.03 -4.63 -0.57
C ASP A 42 -1.90 -4.19 -2.03
N VAL A 43 -0.92 -4.75 -2.74
CA VAL A 43 -0.77 -4.56 -4.19
C VAL A 43 -1.90 -5.29 -4.91
N HIS A 44 -2.18 -6.51 -4.47
CA HIS A 44 -3.20 -7.38 -5.03
C HIS A 44 -4.27 -7.69 -3.97
N ASP A 45 -5.53 -7.77 -4.38
CA ASP A 45 -6.63 -8.20 -3.51
C ASP A 45 -6.72 -9.74 -3.44
N ALA A 46 -5.64 -10.38 -2.99
CA ALA A 46 -5.55 -11.83 -2.93
C ALA A 46 -6.49 -12.44 -1.88
N LEU A 47 -6.84 -11.67 -0.84
CA LEU A 47 -7.81 -12.05 0.18
C LEU A 47 -9.20 -12.35 -0.41
N PHE A 48 -9.68 -11.48 -1.31
CA PHE A 48 -11.02 -11.63 -1.87
C PHE A 48 -11.05 -12.34 -3.23
N ALA A 49 -10.08 -12.09 -4.11
CA ALA A 49 -10.04 -12.72 -5.44
C ALA A 49 -9.30 -14.07 -5.46
N GLY A 50 -8.46 -14.34 -4.44
CA GLY A 50 -7.46 -15.40 -4.46
C GLY A 50 -6.19 -14.95 -5.19
N GLU A 51 -5.03 -15.32 -4.65
CA GLU A 51 -3.70 -14.88 -5.11
C GLU A 51 -3.49 -14.99 -6.63
N ALA A 52 -3.60 -16.20 -7.19
CA ALA A 52 -3.40 -16.42 -8.62
C ALA A 52 -4.32 -15.57 -9.53
N ARG A 53 -5.58 -15.34 -9.11
CA ARG A 53 -6.52 -14.51 -9.88
C ARG A 53 -6.23 -13.02 -9.72
N ALA A 54 -5.84 -12.57 -8.53
CA ALA A 54 -5.50 -11.18 -8.27
C ALA A 54 -4.22 -10.78 -9.02
N GLU A 55 -3.23 -11.66 -9.09
CA GLU A 55 -1.99 -11.43 -9.84
C GLU A 55 -2.20 -11.47 -11.36
N ALA A 56 -3.06 -12.36 -11.85
CA ALA A 56 -3.38 -12.47 -13.27
C ALA A 56 -4.35 -11.39 -13.79
N ALA A 57 -4.90 -10.55 -12.91
CA ALA A 57 -5.92 -9.56 -13.29
C ALA A 57 -5.40 -8.46 -14.23
N HIS A 58 -4.14 -8.07 -14.06
CA HIS A 58 -3.47 -7.01 -14.82
C HIS A 58 -2.08 -7.48 -15.25
N PRO A 59 -1.98 -8.34 -16.28
CA PRO A 59 -0.72 -8.97 -16.68
C PRO A 59 0.39 -7.95 -16.98
N GLU A 60 0.03 -6.79 -17.53
CA GLU A 60 0.96 -5.70 -17.81
C GLU A 60 1.61 -5.09 -16.55
N VAL A 61 0.92 -5.13 -15.40
CA VAL A 61 1.49 -4.73 -14.12
C VAL A 61 2.49 -5.80 -13.65
N GLY A 62 2.12 -7.08 -13.78
CA GLY A 62 3.00 -8.21 -13.47
C GLY A 62 4.30 -8.20 -14.28
N GLU A 63 4.22 -7.89 -15.57
CA GLU A 63 5.38 -7.72 -16.45
C GLU A 63 6.30 -6.57 -16.01
N ALA A 64 5.71 -5.41 -15.67
CA ALA A 64 6.45 -4.26 -15.18
C ALA A 64 7.13 -4.53 -13.83
N MET A 65 6.44 -5.22 -12.91
CA MET A 65 7.01 -5.68 -11.65
C MET A 65 8.19 -6.64 -11.90
N ALA A 66 8.01 -7.62 -12.78
CA ALA A 66 9.08 -8.57 -13.13
C ALA A 66 10.31 -7.87 -13.74
N ALA A 67 10.12 -6.80 -14.51
CA ALA A 67 11.22 -5.99 -15.04
C ALA A 67 12.02 -5.30 -13.93
N LEU A 68 11.34 -4.69 -12.95
CA LEU A 68 12.01 -4.09 -11.78
C LEU A 68 12.71 -5.15 -10.90
N VAL A 69 12.13 -6.35 -10.75
CA VAL A 69 12.79 -7.47 -10.05
C VAL A 69 14.08 -7.87 -10.76
N ARG A 70 14.05 -8.07 -12.09
CA ARG A 70 15.26 -8.40 -12.87
C ARG A 70 16.33 -7.32 -12.77
N ALA A 71 15.92 -6.06 -12.65
CA ALA A 71 16.84 -4.94 -12.43
C ALA A 71 17.36 -4.82 -10.99
N GLY A 72 16.90 -5.67 -10.06
CA GLY A 72 17.25 -5.58 -8.63
C GLY A 72 16.66 -4.36 -7.92
N ARG A 73 15.54 -3.84 -8.42
CA ARG A 73 14.95 -2.55 -8.02
C ARG A 73 13.59 -2.66 -7.35
N LEU A 74 13.06 -3.86 -7.15
CA LEU A 74 11.77 -4.05 -6.47
C LEU A 74 11.94 -4.78 -5.13
N ALA A 75 11.36 -4.20 -4.09
CA ALA A 75 11.07 -4.89 -2.83
C ALA A 75 9.56 -4.84 -2.54
N ARG A 76 9.08 -5.76 -1.71
CA ARG A 76 7.67 -5.84 -1.30
C ARG A 76 7.57 -6.11 0.20
N THR A 77 6.52 -5.61 0.83
CA THR A 77 6.07 -6.07 2.16
C THR A 77 4.71 -6.75 2.05
N ALA A 78 4.36 -7.56 3.02
CA ALA A 78 3.02 -8.14 3.14
C ALA A 78 1.99 -7.10 3.60
N GLY A 79 0.82 -7.09 2.97
CA GLY A 79 -0.39 -6.45 3.46
C GLY A 79 -1.40 -7.46 4.01
N ASN A 80 -2.57 -7.00 4.47
CA ASN A 80 -3.64 -7.88 4.93
C ASN A 80 -4.36 -8.58 3.76
N HIS A 81 -4.36 -7.97 2.57
CA HIS A 81 -4.95 -8.56 1.37
C HIS A 81 -3.98 -9.48 0.62
N ASP A 82 -2.67 -9.28 0.75
CA ASP A 82 -1.63 -10.10 0.12
C ASP A 82 -0.55 -10.57 1.12
N PRO A 83 -0.90 -11.36 2.15
CA PRO A 83 0.00 -11.71 3.25
C PRO A 83 1.24 -12.53 2.85
N ALA A 84 1.24 -13.13 1.65
CA ALA A 84 2.37 -13.88 1.10
C ALA A 84 3.34 -13.02 0.26
N ALA A 85 3.04 -11.73 0.05
CA ALA A 85 3.78 -10.85 -0.87
C ALA A 85 5.22 -10.56 -0.45
N GLY A 86 5.55 -10.68 0.84
CA GLY A 86 6.87 -10.35 1.37
C GLY A 86 6.93 -10.39 2.89
N PRO A 87 8.04 -9.92 3.51
CA PRO A 87 8.11 -9.77 4.96
C PRO A 87 7.08 -8.74 5.47
N PRO A 88 6.70 -8.81 6.76
CA PRO A 88 5.74 -7.86 7.34
C PRO A 88 6.27 -6.42 7.45
N GLN A 89 7.59 -6.24 7.46
CA GLN A 89 8.26 -4.94 7.53
C GLN A 89 9.64 -4.99 6.89
N LEU A 90 10.13 -3.83 6.46
CA LEU A 90 11.51 -3.58 6.03
C LEU A 90 12.09 -2.43 6.87
N VAL A 91 13.38 -2.51 7.19
CA VAL A 91 14.13 -1.41 7.78
C VAL A 91 15.25 -1.04 6.82
N LEU A 92 15.29 0.22 6.42
CA LEU A 92 16.23 0.74 5.43
C LEU A 92 17.08 1.82 6.06
N THR A 93 18.34 1.93 5.63
CA THR A 93 19.17 3.10 5.93
C THR A 93 19.18 4.00 4.70
N VAL A 94 18.55 5.16 4.78
CA VAL A 94 18.40 6.11 3.68
C VAL A 94 19.28 7.34 3.94
N PRO A 95 20.24 7.66 3.06
CA PRO A 95 21.08 8.84 3.25
C PRO A 95 20.25 10.12 3.44
N GLY A 96 20.50 10.81 4.56
CA GLY A 96 19.82 12.05 4.96
C GLY A 96 18.46 11.85 5.67
N ALA A 97 17.79 10.70 5.50
CA ALA A 97 16.52 10.40 6.17
C ALA A 97 16.68 9.42 7.35
N GLY A 98 17.86 8.82 7.51
CA GLY A 98 18.18 7.92 8.63
C GLY A 98 17.62 6.52 8.45
N ARG A 99 17.21 5.88 9.55
CA ARG A 99 16.57 4.57 9.57
C ARG A 99 15.09 4.71 9.26
N VAL A 100 14.64 4.11 8.16
CA VAL A 100 13.26 4.16 7.70
C VAL A 100 12.61 2.79 7.88
N LEU A 101 11.53 2.75 8.67
CA LEU A 101 10.64 1.59 8.76
C LEU A 101 9.61 1.66 7.62
N VAL A 102 9.47 0.59 6.85
CA VAL A 102 8.39 0.43 5.87
C VAL A 102 7.55 -0.77 6.26
N THR A 103 6.27 -0.57 6.52
CA THR A 103 5.32 -1.64 6.85
C THR A 103 3.90 -1.21 6.48
N HIS A 104 3.05 -2.15 6.10
CA HIS A 104 1.71 -1.83 5.61
C HIS A 104 0.85 -1.10 6.67
N GLY A 105 0.90 -1.56 7.93
CA GLY A 105 0.19 -0.95 9.06
C GLY A 105 -0.93 -1.80 9.64
N HIS A 106 -1.47 -2.78 8.91
CA HIS A 106 -2.53 -3.67 9.41
C HIS A 106 -2.20 -4.37 10.74
N LEU A 107 -0.92 -4.67 10.99
CA LEU A 107 -0.45 -5.30 12.24
C LEU A 107 -0.62 -4.42 13.49
N VAL A 108 -0.73 -3.10 13.31
CA VAL A 108 -0.93 -2.15 14.40
C VAL A 108 -2.34 -1.58 14.43
N ASP A 109 -3.22 -1.99 13.51
CA ASP A 109 -4.61 -1.56 13.45
C ASP A 109 -5.38 -1.91 14.75
N PRO A 110 -6.02 -0.92 15.43
CA PRO A 110 -6.94 -1.18 16.54
C PRO A 110 -8.07 -2.16 16.22
N ILE A 111 -8.63 -2.13 15.01
CA ILE A 111 -9.75 -3.01 14.64
C ILE A 111 -9.24 -4.44 14.43
N GLY A 112 -8.23 -4.63 13.58
CA GLY A 112 -7.71 -5.98 13.25
C GLY A 112 -7.21 -6.75 14.48
N ARG A 113 -6.80 -6.06 15.55
CA ARG A 113 -6.38 -6.72 16.81
C ARG A 113 -7.52 -7.00 17.78
N SER A 114 -8.73 -6.48 17.55
CA SER A 114 -9.88 -6.79 18.40
C SER A 114 -10.40 -8.22 18.11
N PRO A 115 -11.00 -8.91 19.10
CA PRO A 115 -11.60 -10.23 18.87
C PRO A 115 -12.65 -10.22 17.73
N ALA A 116 -13.42 -9.14 17.63
CA ALA A 116 -14.40 -8.96 16.55
C ALA A 116 -13.72 -8.77 15.18
N GLY A 117 -12.62 -8.01 15.12
CA GLY A 117 -11.82 -7.85 13.90
C GLY A 117 -11.17 -9.15 13.45
N GLN A 118 -10.60 -9.93 14.37
CA GLN A 118 -10.02 -11.25 14.06
C GLN A 118 -11.07 -12.24 13.55
N LEU A 119 -12.27 -12.22 14.13
CA LEU A 119 -13.39 -13.02 13.65
C LEU A 119 -13.84 -12.56 12.25
N GLY A 120 -13.94 -11.25 12.03
CA GLY A 120 -14.25 -10.65 10.73
C GLY A 120 -13.23 -11.07 9.68
N ASP A 121 -11.93 -10.98 9.98
CA ASP A 121 -10.85 -11.41 9.12
C ASP A 121 -10.92 -12.91 8.81
N ALA A 122 -11.22 -13.75 9.80
CA ALA A 122 -11.38 -15.18 9.58
C ALA A 122 -12.56 -15.48 8.64
N ILE A 123 -13.69 -14.79 8.80
CA ILE A 123 -14.85 -14.90 7.92
C ILE A 123 -14.51 -14.41 6.51
N SER A 124 -13.84 -13.27 6.37
CA SER A 124 -13.40 -12.70 5.09
C SER A 124 -12.41 -13.63 4.38
N ARG A 125 -11.45 -14.23 5.08
CA ARG A 125 -10.52 -15.21 4.49
C ARG A 125 -11.23 -16.48 4.02
N ARG A 126 -12.24 -16.95 4.76
CA ARG A 126 -12.95 -18.20 4.46
C ARG A 126 -14.01 -18.03 3.37
N PHE A 127 -14.74 -16.93 3.39
CA PHE A 127 -15.95 -16.72 2.61
C PHE A 127 -15.94 -15.44 1.76
N GLY A 128 -14.87 -14.65 1.80
CA GLY A 128 -14.74 -13.39 1.07
C GLY A 128 -14.77 -13.51 -0.45
N ARG A 129 -14.75 -14.73 -1.02
CA ARG A 129 -15.03 -14.94 -2.45
C ARG A 129 -16.51 -14.79 -2.80
N LEU A 130 -17.40 -14.92 -1.81
CA LEU A 130 -18.84 -14.77 -1.99
C LEU A 130 -19.19 -13.29 -2.06
N ALA A 131 -19.93 -12.90 -3.10
CA ALA A 131 -20.32 -11.50 -3.33
C ALA A 131 -21.05 -10.87 -2.12
N ALA A 132 -21.91 -11.64 -1.45
CA ALA A 132 -22.62 -11.19 -0.25
C ALA A 132 -21.67 -10.86 0.92
N VAL A 133 -20.62 -11.67 1.13
CA VAL A 133 -19.64 -11.45 2.20
C VAL A 133 -18.77 -10.24 1.88
N ARG A 134 -18.36 -10.06 0.62
CA ARG A 134 -17.64 -8.85 0.18
C ARG A 134 -18.46 -7.58 0.40
N GLY A 135 -19.72 -7.60 -0.01
CA GLY A 135 -20.63 -6.47 0.17
C GLY A 135 -20.80 -6.12 1.65
N ALA A 136 -21.00 -7.13 2.50
CA ALA A 136 -21.12 -6.94 3.95
C ALA A 136 -19.83 -6.40 4.58
N ALA A 137 -18.66 -6.96 4.24
CA ALA A 137 -17.37 -6.51 4.75
C ALA A 137 -17.11 -5.04 4.40
N ARG A 138 -17.30 -4.66 3.13
CA ARG A 138 -17.16 -3.26 2.67
C ARG A 138 -18.13 -2.31 3.37
N ALA A 139 -19.38 -2.73 3.59
CA ALA A 139 -20.37 -1.92 4.28
C ALA A 139 -20.03 -1.71 5.77
N VAL A 140 -19.57 -2.77 6.44
CA VAL A 140 -19.13 -2.70 7.84
C VAL A 140 -17.91 -1.81 7.99
N GLU A 141 -16.93 -1.96 7.10
CA GLU A 141 -15.74 -1.11 7.06
C GLU A 141 -16.12 0.37 6.85
N ALA A 142 -16.94 0.68 5.84
CA ALA A 142 -17.42 2.03 5.58
C ALA A 142 -18.18 2.64 6.78
N ALA A 143 -19.01 1.86 7.46
CA ALA A 143 -19.74 2.30 8.64
C ALA A 143 -18.80 2.55 9.85
N ALA A 144 -17.81 1.68 10.06
CA ALA A 144 -16.81 1.85 11.12
C ALA A 144 -15.98 3.13 10.92
N TRP A 145 -15.56 3.39 9.67
CA TRP A 145 -14.87 4.61 9.30
C TRP A 145 -15.75 5.86 9.45
N GLY A 146 -17.03 5.79 9.06
CA GLY A 146 -17.98 6.90 9.19
C GLY A 146 -18.31 7.28 10.65
N LEU A 147 -18.33 6.31 11.57
CA LEU A 147 -18.70 6.56 12.97
C LEU A 147 -17.50 6.88 13.87
N ALA A 148 -16.31 6.39 13.55
CA ALA A 148 -15.15 6.46 14.44
C ALA A 148 -13.87 7.00 13.78
N GLY A 149 -13.96 7.48 12.53
CA GLY A 149 -12.81 7.75 11.65
C GLY A 149 -11.67 8.52 12.30
N GLU A 150 -11.91 9.72 12.85
CA GLU A 150 -10.83 10.54 13.43
C GLU A 150 -10.19 9.89 14.67
N ARG A 151 -10.99 9.32 15.57
CA ARG A 151 -10.49 8.67 16.79
C ARG A 151 -9.71 7.41 16.45
N MET A 152 -10.15 6.68 15.43
CA MET A 152 -9.48 5.48 14.94
C MET A 152 -8.17 5.82 14.23
N LEU A 153 -8.16 6.83 13.35
CA LEU A 153 -6.93 7.34 12.73
C LEU A 153 -5.93 7.82 13.76
N ALA A 154 -6.39 8.55 14.78
CA ALA A 154 -5.52 8.97 15.87
C ALA A 154 -4.95 7.78 16.64
N ALA A 155 -5.77 6.75 16.92
CA ALA A 155 -5.31 5.53 17.58
C ALA A 155 -4.32 4.73 16.72
N PHE A 156 -4.60 4.57 15.44
CA PHE A 156 -3.73 3.95 14.45
C PHE A 156 -2.39 4.68 14.39
N ARG A 157 -2.39 5.99 14.15
CA ARG A 157 -1.18 6.82 14.08
C ARG A 157 -0.34 6.72 15.36
N ARG A 158 -0.97 6.78 16.56
CA ARG A 158 -0.23 6.59 17.83
C ARG A 158 0.49 5.25 17.89
N ARG A 159 -0.12 4.18 17.40
CA ARG A 159 0.51 2.84 17.40
C ARG A 159 1.60 2.71 16.35
N CYS A 160 1.42 3.32 15.18
CA CYS A 160 2.47 3.45 14.17
C CYS A 160 3.70 4.18 14.73
N LEU A 161 3.50 5.30 15.42
CA LEU A 161 4.58 6.05 16.07
C LEU A 161 5.29 5.24 17.17
N ALA A 162 4.52 4.51 18.00
CA ALA A 162 5.10 3.61 19.00
C ALA A 162 5.94 2.49 18.36
N LEU A 163 5.51 1.98 17.20
CA LEU A 163 6.27 1.02 16.42
C LEU A 163 7.58 1.64 15.87
N VAL A 164 7.52 2.83 15.27
CA VAL A 164 8.73 3.55 14.80
C VAL A 164 9.75 3.73 15.92
N ALA A 165 9.30 4.18 17.09
CA ALA A 165 10.16 4.37 18.25
C ALA A 165 10.76 3.04 18.74
N ARG A 166 9.97 1.96 18.78
CA ARG A 166 10.43 0.63 19.21
C ARG A 166 11.52 0.06 18.29
N GLU A 167 11.38 0.25 16.97
CA GLU A 167 12.34 -0.24 15.99
C GLU A 167 13.58 0.66 15.85
N GLY A 168 13.62 1.78 16.60
CA GLY A 168 14.71 2.76 16.57
C GLY A 168 14.85 3.41 15.19
N CYS A 169 13.72 3.75 14.56
CA CYS A 169 13.68 4.39 13.25
C CYS A 169 13.37 5.88 13.37
N ASP A 170 13.90 6.66 12.43
CA ASP A 170 13.70 8.11 12.32
C ASP A 170 12.39 8.46 11.59
N LEU A 171 11.93 7.56 10.71
CA LEU A 171 10.70 7.69 9.94
C LEU A 171 10.02 6.32 9.79
N GLY A 172 8.69 6.29 9.94
CA GLY A 172 7.85 5.17 9.51
C GLY A 172 7.01 5.53 8.29
N VAL A 173 7.02 4.67 7.28
CA VAL A 173 6.20 4.77 6.07
C VAL A 173 5.16 3.66 6.06
N PHE A 174 3.89 4.06 6.07
CA PHE A 174 2.73 3.19 6.22
C PHE A 174 1.80 3.23 5.00
N GLY A 175 0.87 2.28 4.94
CA GLY A 175 -0.27 2.22 4.02
C GLY A 175 -1.57 2.02 4.82
N HIS A 176 -2.41 1.08 4.39
CA HIS A 176 -3.58 0.51 5.08
C HIS A 176 -4.79 1.42 5.22
N VAL A 177 -4.58 2.69 5.59
CA VAL A 177 -5.68 3.65 5.82
C VAL A 177 -6.04 4.46 4.58
N HIS A 178 -5.36 4.23 3.45
CA HIS A 178 -5.62 4.87 2.14
C HIS A 178 -5.59 6.42 2.15
N VAL A 179 -4.94 7.02 3.15
CA VAL A 179 -4.86 8.48 3.32
C VAL A 179 -3.40 8.88 3.25
N ALA A 180 -3.02 9.57 2.16
CA ALA A 180 -1.67 10.09 2.01
C ALA A 180 -1.38 11.13 3.10
N HIS A 181 -0.24 10.98 3.79
CA HIS A 181 0.16 11.89 4.86
C HIS A 181 1.67 12.07 4.87
N LEU A 182 2.10 13.32 4.95
CA LEU A 182 3.47 13.69 5.22
C LEU A 182 3.49 15.11 5.80
N ALA A 183 4.15 15.29 6.94
CA ALA A 183 4.35 16.58 7.55
C ALA A 183 5.81 16.75 7.98
N ALA A 184 6.34 17.96 7.86
CA ALA A 184 7.71 18.25 8.25
C ALA A 184 7.93 17.95 9.75
N GLY A 185 8.98 17.20 10.07
CA GLY A 185 9.30 16.79 11.44
C GLY A 185 8.41 15.69 12.03
N ASP A 186 7.42 15.20 11.28
CA ASP A 186 6.59 14.08 11.72
C ASP A 186 7.28 12.75 11.38
N PRO A 187 7.62 11.89 12.35
CA PRO A 187 8.23 10.59 12.09
C PRO A 187 7.23 9.53 11.56
N TYR A 188 6.07 9.99 11.08
CA TYR A 188 5.03 9.20 10.44
C TYR A 188 4.72 9.75 9.05
N ALA A 189 4.78 8.89 8.05
CA ALA A 189 4.30 9.13 6.69
C ALA A 189 3.37 8.00 6.26
N ASN A 190 2.43 8.31 5.39
CA ASN A 190 1.55 7.34 4.75
C ASN A 190 1.55 7.56 3.24
N ALA A 191 1.80 6.50 2.47
CA ALA A 191 1.91 6.58 1.02
C ALA A 191 0.57 6.88 0.33
N GLY A 192 -0.56 6.70 1.03
CA GLY A 192 -1.90 6.77 0.45
C GLY A 192 -2.24 5.47 -0.25
N GLY A 193 -2.90 5.56 -1.41
CA GLY A 193 -3.29 4.38 -2.17
C GLY A 193 -3.68 4.71 -3.59
N LEU A 194 -4.33 3.74 -4.23
CA LEU A 194 -4.88 3.87 -5.57
C LEU A 194 -6.36 4.27 -5.52
N SER A 195 -6.70 5.28 -6.30
CA SER A 195 -8.07 5.77 -6.48
C SER A 195 -8.44 5.79 -7.97
N PRO A 196 -9.72 5.97 -8.33
CA PRO A 196 -10.12 6.11 -9.72
C PRO A 196 -9.43 7.27 -10.47
N ALA A 197 -8.99 8.31 -9.75
CA ALA A 197 -8.41 9.51 -10.34
C ALA A 197 -6.86 9.50 -10.31
N ALA A 198 -6.26 8.84 -9.33
CA ALA A 198 -4.82 8.94 -9.10
C ALA A 198 -4.24 7.82 -8.23
N LEU A 199 -2.92 7.63 -8.36
CA LEU A 199 -2.07 6.82 -7.49
C LEU A 199 -1.17 7.75 -6.66
N SER A 200 -1.26 7.68 -5.34
CA SER A 200 -0.35 8.39 -4.42
C SER A 200 0.82 7.49 -4.01
N TYR A 201 2.00 8.10 -3.85
CA TYR A 201 3.20 7.40 -3.41
C TYR A 201 4.16 8.37 -2.70
N LEU A 202 5.04 7.83 -1.87
CA LEU A 202 6.10 8.57 -1.19
C LEU A 202 7.39 8.48 -1.99
N VAL A 203 8.11 9.59 -2.11
CA VAL A 203 9.47 9.66 -2.66
C VAL A 203 10.42 9.99 -1.53
N LEU A 204 11.48 9.19 -1.39
CA LEU A 204 12.61 9.44 -0.52
C LEU A 204 13.84 9.72 -1.39
N GLU A 205 14.36 10.94 -1.33
CA GLU A 205 15.49 11.39 -2.13
C GLU A 205 16.38 12.35 -1.33
N ARG A 206 17.68 12.03 -1.21
CA ARG A 206 18.70 12.92 -0.59
C ARG A 206 18.31 13.43 0.81
N GLY A 207 17.59 12.63 1.58
CA GLY A 207 17.13 12.98 2.92
C GLY A 207 15.80 13.70 2.99
N GLU A 208 15.20 14.00 1.84
CA GLU A 208 13.88 14.60 1.77
C GLU A 208 12.83 13.52 1.48
N ALA A 209 11.74 13.59 2.22
CA ALA A 209 10.52 12.87 1.91
C ALA A 209 9.54 13.84 1.23
N ARG A 210 8.85 13.37 0.18
CA ARG A 210 7.74 14.10 -0.43
C ARG A 210 6.64 13.15 -0.87
N LEU A 211 5.40 13.61 -0.80
CA LEU A 211 4.28 12.93 -1.46
C LEU A 211 4.26 13.30 -2.93
N ALA A 212 4.04 12.30 -3.77
CA ALA A 212 3.85 12.45 -5.19
C ALA A 212 2.53 11.79 -5.60
N THR A 213 2.03 12.16 -6.77
CA THR A 213 0.77 11.63 -7.29
C THR A 213 0.89 11.46 -8.79
N LEU A 214 0.42 10.32 -9.28
CA LEU A 214 0.26 10.04 -10.69
C LEU A 214 -1.22 10.10 -11.03
N ARG A 215 -1.63 11.02 -11.89
CA ARG A 215 -3.04 11.21 -12.26
C ARG A 215 -3.41 10.38 -13.48
N ALA A 216 -4.68 9.98 -13.57
CA ALA A 216 -5.20 9.16 -14.67
C ALA A 216 -5.03 9.83 -16.05
N GLU A 217 -5.11 11.16 -16.09
CA GLU A 217 -4.91 11.96 -17.31
C GLU A 217 -3.46 11.88 -17.83
N GLU A 218 -2.49 11.71 -16.93
CA GLU A 218 -1.07 11.56 -17.29
C GLU A 218 -0.71 10.12 -17.68
N GLY A 219 -1.63 9.17 -17.48
CA GLY A 219 -1.48 7.75 -17.79
C GLY A 219 -2.22 7.32 -19.06
N GLY A 220 -2.75 8.26 -19.85
CA GLY A 220 -3.30 7.99 -21.17
C GLY A 220 -2.17 7.84 -22.17
N ASP A 221 -2.04 6.65 -22.77
CA ASP A 221 -1.07 6.36 -23.82
C ASP A 221 -1.19 7.39 -24.96
N SER A 222 -0.17 8.23 -25.11
CA SER A 222 0.10 9.03 -26.29
C SER A 222 0.68 8.14 -27.40
N HIS A 223 -0.07 7.10 -27.78
CA HIS A 223 0.16 6.31 -28.98
C HIS A 223 -1.09 6.41 -29.88
N GLY A 224 -1.17 7.54 -30.57
CA GLY A 224 -1.79 7.65 -31.89
C GLY A 224 -0.71 7.61 -32.97
#